data_AF-A0A7R9LMD5-F1
#
_entry.id   AF-A0A7R9LMD5-F1
#
_cell.length_a   1.000
_cell.length_b   1.000
_cell.length_c   1.000
_cell.angle_alpha   90.00
_cell.angle_beta   90.00
_cell.angle_gamma   90.00
#
_symmetry.space_group_name_H-M   'P 1'
#
loop_
_entity.id
_entity.type
_entity.pdbx_description
1 polymer ?
#
loop_
_entity_poly.entity_id
_entity_poly.type
_entity_poly.pdbx_seq_one_letter_code
_entity_poly.pdbx_strand_id
1 'polypeptide(L)'
;MHSITLDPHNKYHLKWYFDDHKQRITFNVVVETTGWVGFGISPNGGMAGSDLVIGWVDDNGVTHFHDRYAEEEELPTIDDSQDWHLLESGHNGSHIWLTFTRVFITCDTETDLSITSDITKLIWAYSHHKPSSPVAMPQHKALNRGHRNVHLLSIPGHDFDNKNNETIEKWDITSSNLLIPNNTDTTYWCKIVIAPFTSKIHVIRIEPIISPATNAPFVHHMVLYRCLHPNSSYMDQYASHNGANCVDFANMPYDFIHCQSVYMV
;
A
#
# COMPACT_ATOMS: atom_id res chain seq x y z
N MET A 1 4.77 -2.09 -15.26
CA MET A 1 3.40 -1.57 -15.10
C MET A 1 2.89 -2.01 -13.74
N HIS A 2 2.58 -1.05 -12.87
CA HIS A 2 2.08 -1.30 -11.52
C HIS A 2 0.55 -1.28 -11.50
N SER A 3 -0.05 -1.91 -10.48
CA SER A 3 -1.51 -1.95 -10.34
C SER A 3 -1.94 -2.16 -8.90
N ILE A 4 -3.07 -1.57 -8.52
CA ILE A 4 -3.67 -1.69 -7.18
C ILE A 4 -5.18 -1.42 -7.24
N THR A 5 -5.96 -2.05 -6.37
CA THR A 5 -7.38 -1.72 -6.16
C THR A 5 -7.50 -0.74 -5.00
N LEU A 6 -8.03 0.47 -5.19
CA LEU A 6 -8.10 1.49 -4.13
C LEU A 6 -9.29 1.29 -3.18
N ASP A 7 -10.42 0.84 -3.71
CA ASP A 7 -11.67 0.62 -2.97
C ASP A 7 -11.73 -0.81 -2.37
N PRO A 8 -12.13 -0.97 -1.09
CA PRO A 8 -12.27 -2.29 -0.46
C PRO A 8 -13.33 -3.20 -1.10
N HIS A 9 -14.29 -2.64 -1.86
CA HIS A 9 -15.32 -3.40 -2.57
C HIS A 9 -14.92 -3.78 -4.01
N ASN A 10 -13.65 -3.57 -4.38
CA ASN A 10 -13.11 -3.91 -5.68
C ASN A 10 -13.76 -3.16 -6.85
N LYS A 11 -14.12 -1.88 -6.63
CA LYS A 11 -14.79 -1.03 -7.65
C LYS A 11 -13.91 0.07 -8.23
N TYR A 12 -12.75 0.34 -7.63
CA TYR A 12 -11.84 1.39 -8.05
C TYR A 12 -10.47 0.78 -8.29
N HIS A 13 -10.06 0.69 -9.56
CA HIS A 13 -8.77 0.13 -9.96
C HIS A 13 -7.85 1.22 -10.47
N LEU A 14 -6.60 1.16 -10.04
CA LEU A 14 -5.54 2.03 -10.49
C LEU A 14 -4.43 1.19 -11.13
N LYS A 15 -3.97 1.61 -12.30
CA LYS A 15 -2.72 1.18 -12.91
C LYS A 15 -1.83 2.40 -13.13
N TRP A 16 -0.53 2.22 -13.01
CA TRP A 16 0.40 3.29 -13.32
C TRP A 16 1.75 2.78 -13.82
N TYR A 17 2.43 3.66 -14.52
CA TYR A 17 3.84 3.54 -14.87
C TYR A 17 4.45 4.94 -14.88
N PHE A 18 5.76 5.00 -14.75
CA PHE A 18 6.49 6.27 -14.77
C PHE A 18 7.71 6.18 -15.67
N ASP A 19 8.13 7.32 -16.19
CA ASP A 19 9.35 7.52 -16.97
C ASP A 19 10.25 8.42 -16.13
N ASP A 20 11.27 7.81 -15.50
CA ASP A 20 12.21 8.52 -14.64
C ASP A 20 13.07 9.52 -15.43
N HIS A 21 13.39 9.25 -16.70
CA HIS A 21 14.14 10.21 -17.51
C HIS A 21 13.31 11.46 -17.85
N LYS A 22 11.99 11.29 -18.06
CA LYS A 22 11.07 12.40 -18.32
C LYS A 22 10.44 12.99 -17.06
N GLN A 23 10.74 12.43 -15.89
CA GLN A 23 10.16 12.79 -14.60
C GLN A 23 8.63 12.89 -14.67
N ARG A 24 7.99 11.85 -15.22
CA ARG A 24 6.55 11.86 -15.52
C ARG A 24 5.90 10.54 -15.17
N ILE A 25 4.70 10.60 -14.60
CA ILE A 25 3.87 9.45 -14.28
C ILE A 25 2.59 9.46 -15.13
N THR A 26 2.14 8.27 -15.50
CA THR A 26 0.86 8.07 -16.18
C THR A 26 0.01 7.13 -15.34
N PHE A 27 -1.19 7.59 -15.03
CA PHE A 27 -2.20 6.83 -14.31
C PHE A 27 -3.29 6.40 -15.26
N ASN A 28 -3.85 5.23 -15.01
CA ASN A 28 -5.08 4.74 -15.60
C ASN A 28 -6.01 4.31 -14.46
N VAL A 29 -7.11 5.03 -14.28
CA VAL A 29 -8.14 4.70 -13.31
C VAL A 29 -9.32 4.07 -14.04
N VAL A 30 -9.86 2.98 -13.49
CA VAL A 30 -11.07 2.32 -13.98
C VAL A 30 -12.00 2.14 -12.78
N VAL A 31 -13.19 2.71 -12.87
CA VAL A 31 -14.12 2.78 -11.74
C VAL A 31 -15.50 2.29 -12.15
N GLU A 32 -16.10 1.43 -11.34
CA GLU A 32 -17.49 0.95 -11.50
C GLU A 32 -18.47 2.07 -11.13
N THR A 33 -18.62 3.04 -12.03
CA THR A 33 -19.60 4.11 -11.92
C THR A 33 -19.94 4.71 -13.29
N THR A 34 -21.11 5.36 -13.37
CA THR A 34 -21.55 6.18 -14.51
C THR A 34 -21.68 7.67 -14.15
N GLY A 35 -21.35 8.04 -12.91
CA GLY A 35 -21.32 9.42 -12.44
C GLY A 35 -19.96 10.05 -12.65
N TRP A 36 -19.27 10.39 -11.55
CA TRP A 36 -17.94 11.01 -11.59
C TRP A 36 -16.91 10.22 -10.79
N VAL A 37 -15.65 10.43 -11.16
CA VAL A 37 -14.45 9.83 -10.57
C VAL A 37 -13.52 10.93 -10.08
N GLY A 38 -13.05 10.83 -8.84
CA GLY A 38 -12.04 11.70 -8.25
C GLY A 38 -10.81 10.89 -7.84
N PHE A 39 -9.64 11.40 -8.18
CA PHE A 39 -8.34 10.82 -7.87
C PHE A 39 -7.37 11.92 -7.50
N GLY A 40 -6.43 11.67 -6.61
CA GLY A 40 -5.35 12.62 -6.41
C GLY A 40 -4.36 12.17 -5.36
N ILE A 41 -3.57 13.13 -4.90
CA ILE A 41 -2.55 12.97 -3.87
C ILE A 41 -2.85 13.91 -2.72
N SER A 42 -2.61 13.43 -1.50
CA SER A 42 -2.99 14.11 -0.27
C SER A 42 -1.79 14.19 0.68
N PRO A 43 -1.64 15.28 1.44
CA PRO A 43 -0.56 15.38 2.43
C PRO A 43 -0.76 14.38 3.58
N ASN A 44 -2.00 14.08 3.94
CA ASN A 44 -2.37 13.34 5.15
C ASN A 44 -3.40 12.20 4.92
N GLY A 45 -3.90 12.02 3.70
CA GLY A 45 -4.96 11.06 3.34
C GLY A 45 -6.38 11.58 3.54
N GLY A 46 -6.53 12.82 4.01
CA GLY A 46 -7.77 13.59 4.06
C GLY A 46 -7.93 14.49 2.83
N MET A 47 -9.08 15.14 2.71
CA MET A 47 -9.44 15.94 1.54
C MET A 47 -8.72 17.30 1.51
N ALA A 48 -8.71 18.02 2.64
CA ALA A 48 -8.07 19.32 2.76
C ALA A 48 -6.56 19.28 2.42
N GLY A 49 -6.12 20.27 1.66
CA GLY A 49 -4.77 20.40 1.09
C GLY A 49 -4.44 19.39 -0.02
N SER A 50 -5.42 18.70 -0.60
CA SER A 50 -5.14 17.70 -1.64
C SER A 50 -5.12 18.29 -3.05
N ASP A 51 -4.23 17.74 -3.85
CA ASP A 51 -4.04 17.97 -5.28
C ASP A 51 -4.75 16.84 -6.04
N LEU A 52 -5.80 17.19 -6.80
CA LEU A 52 -6.84 16.27 -7.26
C LEU A 52 -7.19 16.48 -8.73
N VAL A 53 -7.60 15.40 -9.37
CA VAL A 53 -8.37 15.42 -10.61
C VAL A 53 -9.76 14.89 -10.40
N ILE A 54 -10.72 15.52 -11.07
CA ILE A 54 -12.10 15.03 -11.13
C ILE A 54 -12.52 14.94 -12.60
N GLY A 55 -13.07 13.78 -12.98
CA GLY A 55 -13.59 13.56 -14.32
C GLY A 55 -14.88 12.76 -14.38
N TRP A 56 -15.67 13.03 -15.41
CA TRP A 56 -16.90 12.31 -15.74
C TRP A 56 -17.19 12.38 -17.24
N VAL A 57 -18.15 11.58 -17.69
CA VAL A 57 -18.70 11.66 -19.04
C VAL A 57 -20.15 12.12 -18.95
N ASP A 58 -20.50 13.20 -19.63
CA ASP A 58 -21.85 13.75 -19.63
C ASP A 58 -22.82 12.94 -20.51
N ASP A 59 -24.09 13.34 -20.53
CA ASP A 59 -25.12 12.64 -21.30
C ASP A 59 -24.95 12.75 -22.82
N ASN A 60 -24.12 13.70 -23.30
CA ASN A 60 -23.76 13.83 -24.71
C ASN A 60 -22.53 13.00 -25.08
N GLY A 61 -21.94 12.27 -24.11
CA GLY A 61 -20.71 11.53 -24.30
C GLY A 61 -19.45 12.39 -24.24
N VAL A 62 -19.54 13.66 -23.83
CA VAL A 62 -18.38 14.55 -23.69
C VAL A 62 -17.70 14.27 -22.35
N THR A 63 -16.38 14.10 -22.40
CA THR A 63 -15.58 13.95 -21.18
C THR A 63 -15.26 15.32 -20.60
N HIS A 64 -15.51 15.46 -19.31
CA HIS A 64 -15.04 16.57 -18.49
C HIS A 64 -13.92 16.05 -17.59
N PHE A 65 -12.81 16.76 -17.55
CA PHE A 65 -11.64 16.43 -16.73
C PHE A 65 -11.04 17.72 -16.23
N HIS A 66 -10.96 17.87 -14.91
CA HIS A 66 -10.50 19.09 -14.27
C HIS A 66 -9.46 18.77 -13.23
N ASP A 67 -8.34 19.47 -13.32
CA ASP A 67 -7.39 19.63 -12.24
C ASP A 67 -7.95 20.57 -11.17
N ARG A 68 -7.77 20.21 -9.90
CA ARG A 68 -8.46 20.82 -8.76
C ARG A 68 -7.63 20.78 -7.49
N TYR A 69 -7.81 21.83 -6.71
CA TYR A 69 -7.29 21.93 -5.36
C TYR A 69 -8.42 21.86 -4.32
N ALA A 70 -8.23 21.04 -3.30
CA ALA A 70 -9.15 20.96 -2.17
C ALA A 70 -8.57 21.74 -0.99
N GLU A 71 -8.92 23.02 -0.85
CA GLU A 71 -8.48 23.83 0.31
C GLU A 71 -8.98 23.24 1.62
N GLU A 72 -10.26 22.84 1.66
CA GLU A 72 -10.95 22.29 2.83
C GLU A 72 -11.80 21.05 2.46
N GLU A 73 -12.59 20.53 3.40
CA GLU A 73 -13.56 19.44 3.17
C GLU A 73 -14.84 19.90 2.45
N GLU A 74 -14.69 20.66 1.37
CA GLU A 74 -15.77 21.17 0.53
C GLU A 74 -15.54 20.89 -0.96
N LEU A 75 -16.36 21.42 -1.86
CA LEU A 75 -16.18 21.19 -3.30
C LEU A 75 -14.81 21.74 -3.74
N PRO A 76 -13.88 20.89 -4.24
CA PRO A 76 -12.56 21.37 -4.67
C PRO A 76 -12.69 22.39 -5.79
N THR A 77 -11.94 23.48 -5.70
CA THR A 77 -11.91 24.53 -6.73
C THR A 77 -11.16 24.02 -7.95
N ILE A 78 -11.52 24.52 -9.13
CA ILE A 78 -10.70 24.27 -10.32
C ILE A 78 -9.39 25.02 -10.13
N ASP A 79 -8.28 24.31 -10.34
CA ASP A 79 -6.96 24.90 -10.19
C ASP A 79 -6.66 25.88 -11.35
N ASP A 80 -5.97 26.98 -11.04
CA ASP A 80 -5.54 27.96 -12.02
C ASP A 80 -4.41 27.40 -12.90
N SER A 81 -3.56 26.54 -12.33
CA SER A 81 -2.62 25.70 -13.08
C SER A 81 -3.30 24.37 -13.45
N GLN A 82 -2.98 23.83 -14.61
CA GLN A 82 -3.53 22.54 -15.06
C GLN A 82 -2.35 21.61 -15.33
N ASP A 83 -1.89 20.93 -14.30
CA ASP A 83 -0.69 20.08 -14.29
C ASP A 83 -1.01 18.60 -14.53
N TRP A 84 -2.28 18.22 -14.40
CA TRP A 84 -2.78 16.92 -14.81
C TRP A 84 -3.38 16.98 -16.21
N HIS A 85 -2.88 16.13 -17.11
CA HIS A 85 -3.30 16.12 -18.50
C HIS A 85 -4.00 14.82 -18.87
N LEU A 86 -5.26 14.92 -19.28
CA LEU A 86 -6.02 13.80 -19.83
C LEU A 86 -5.38 13.33 -21.15
N LEU A 87 -5.12 12.04 -21.24
CA LEU A 87 -4.61 11.37 -22.46
C LEU A 87 -5.71 10.61 -23.17
N GLU A 88 -6.52 9.89 -22.41
CA GLU A 88 -7.60 9.06 -22.93
C GLU A 88 -8.71 8.97 -21.89
N SER A 89 -9.96 8.93 -22.36
CA SER A 89 -11.11 8.64 -21.54
C SER A 89 -12.05 7.70 -22.26
N GLY A 90 -12.92 7.06 -21.47
CA GLY A 90 -14.08 6.39 -22.01
C GLY A 90 -15.00 5.91 -20.91
N HIS A 91 -16.14 5.40 -21.36
CA HIS A 91 -17.16 4.90 -20.47
C HIS A 91 -17.97 3.81 -21.16
N ASN A 92 -18.63 2.99 -20.36
CA ASN A 92 -19.69 2.09 -20.80
C ASN A 92 -20.86 2.17 -19.82
N GLY A 93 -21.83 1.27 -19.95
CA GLY A 93 -23.03 1.28 -19.10
C GLY A 93 -22.78 1.09 -17.59
N SER A 94 -21.57 0.73 -17.16
CA SER A 94 -21.24 0.49 -15.74
C SER A 94 -19.93 1.11 -15.27
N HIS A 95 -19.01 1.48 -16.17
CA HIS A 95 -17.67 1.93 -15.81
C HIS A 95 -17.28 3.22 -16.54
N ILE A 96 -16.41 3.98 -15.89
CA ILE A 96 -15.62 5.07 -16.48
C ILE A 96 -14.15 4.68 -16.37
N TRP A 97 -13.38 4.98 -17.41
CA TRP A 97 -11.92 4.93 -17.36
C TRP A 97 -11.31 6.26 -17.81
N LEU A 98 -10.26 6.68 -17.09
CA LEU A 98 -9.49 7.88 -17.39
C LEU A 98 -8.00 7.52 -17.35
N THR A 99 -7.30 7.85 -18.41
CA THR A 99 -5.84 7.78 -18.49
C THR A 99 -5.30 9.19 -18.56
N PHE A 100 -4.43 9.57 -17.63
CA PHE A 100 -3.90 10.92 -17.52
C PHE A 100 -2.46 10.90 -17.01
N THR A 101 -1.75 12.01 -17.22
CA THR A 101 -0.34 12.12 -16.89
C THR A 101 -0.04 13.41 -16.12
N ARG A 102 0.97 13.35 -15.27
CA ARG A 102 1.48 14.47 -14.47
C ARG A 102 3.00 14.37 -14.33
N VAL A 103 3.69 15.51 -14.32
CA VAL A 103 5.12 15.56 -14.01
C VAL A 103 5.35 15.36 -12.51
N PHE A 104 6.49 14.84 -12.10
CA PHE A 104 6.73 14.54 -10.68
C PHE A 104 6.71 15.79 -9.80
N ILE A 105 7.25 16.89 -10.31
CA ILE A 105 7.33 18.18 -9.62
C ILE A 105 6.84 19.23 -10.61
N THR A 106 5.82 19.97 -10.22
CA THR A 106 5.20 21.04 -11.00
C THR A 106 5.80 22.39 -10.58
N CYS A 107 5.48 23.45 -11.33
CA CYS A 107 5.91 24.80 -10.97
C CYS A 107 4.91 25.49 -10.04
N ASP A 108 3.71 24.92 -9.87
CA ASP A 108 2.75 25.32 -8.87
C ASP A 108 3.15 24.71 -7.52
N THR A 109 3.51 25.57 -6.57
CA THR A 109 3.91 25.13 -5.22
C THR A 109 2.88 25.48 -4.17
N GLU A 110 1.79 26.16 -4.55
CA GLU A 110 0.76 26.61 -3.63
C GLU A 110 -0.34 25.56 -3.48
N THR A 111 -0.77 24.97 -4.59
CA THR A 111 -1.89 24.00 -4.63
C THR A 111 -1.43 22.56 -4.88
N ASP A 112 -0.24 22.40 -5.44
CA ASP A 112 0.23 21.14 -6.00
C ASP A 112 1.19 20.38 -5.09
N LEU A 113 1.16 19.04 -5.15
CA LEU A 113 2.02 18.19 -4.32
C LEU A 113 3.06 17.44 -5.15
N SER A 114 4.32 17.42 -4.67
CA SER A 114 5.40 16.70 -5.34
C SER A 114 5.26 15.18 -5.21
N ILE A 115 5.45 14.45 -6.31
CA ILE A 115 5.60 13.01 -6.34
C ILE A 115 7.09 12.68 -6.22
N THR A 116 7.49 12.15 -5.07
CA THR A 116 8.89 11.81 -4.77
C THR A 116 9.08 10.30 -4.69
N SER A 117 10.30 9.86 -4.35
CA SER A 117 10.58 8.46 -4.04
C SER A 117 10.02 8.01 -2.67
N ASP A 118 9.31 8.87 -1.94
CA ASP A 118 8.66 8.51 -0.69
C ASP A 118 7.24 7.94 -0.93
N ILE A 119 6.60 7.49 0.15
CA ILE A 119 5.22 7.02 0.16
C ILE A 119 4.29 8.18 -0.17
N THR A 120 3.59 8.05 -1.30
CA THR A 120 2.51 8.95 -1.69
C THR A 120 1.20 8.47 -1.05
N LYS A 121 0.44 9.38 -0.45
CA LYS A 121 -0.93 9.08 -0.01
C LYS A 121 -1.88 9.41 -1.13
N LEU A 122 -2.34 8.39 -1.84
CA LEU A 122 -3.39 8.55 -2.84
C LEU A 122 -4.72 8.77 -2.15
N ILE A 123 -5.53 9.68 -2.65
CA ILE A 123 -6.92 9.87 -2.25
C ILE A 123 -7.82 9.59 -3.44
N TRP A 124 -8.98 9.00 -3.20
CA TRP A 124 -9.92 8.63 -4.24
C TRP A 124 -11.36 8.80 -3.75
N ALA A 125 -12.25 9.11 -4.69
CA ALA A 125 -13.68 9.16 -4.45
C ALA A 125 -14.45 8.92 -5.75
N TYR A 126 -15.72 8.55 -5.64
CA TYR A 126 -16.61 8.49 -6.79
C TYR A 126 -18.07 8.63 -6.40
N SER A 127 -18.92 8.95 -7.38
CA SER A 127 -20.37 8.92 -7.23
C SER A 127 -21.02 8.30 -8.45
N HIS A 128 -22.19 7.69 -8.24
CA HIS A 128 -23.04 7.17 -9.32
C HIS A 128 -23.93 8.24 -9.96
N HIS A 129 -23.92 9.47 -9.43
CA HIS A 129 -24.69 10.58 -9.97
C HIS A 129 -23.76 11.50 -10.77
N LYS A 130 -24.16 11.84 -12.00
CA LYS A 130 -23.42 12.76 -12.86
C LYS A 130 -23.49 14.19 -12.33
N PRO A 131 -22.40 14.97 -12.40
CA PRO A 131 -22.44 16.41 -12.19
C PRO A 131 -23.32 17.11 -13.21
N SER A 132 -24.00 18.18 -12.78
CA SER A 132 -24.73 19.06 -13.71
C SER A 132 -23.82 20.12 -14.32
N SER A 133 -22.73 20.48 -13.62
CA SER A 133 -21.68 21.36 -14.11
C SER A 133 -20.40 21.16 -13.29
N PRO A 134 -19.25 21.72 -13.70
CA PRO A 134 -18.01 21.69 -12.91
C PRO A 134 -18.12 22.36 -11.52
N VAL A 135 -19.15 23.16 -11.26
CA VAL A 135 -19.38 23.83 -9.96
C VAL A 135 -20.59 23.26 -9.21
N ALA A 136 -21.28 22.27 -9.77
CA ALA A 136 -22.46 21.64 -9.18
C ALA A 136 -22.31 20.11 -9.25
N MET A 137 -21.60 19.57 -8.26
CA MET A 137 -21.24 18.16 -8.19
C MET A 137 -21.96 17.43 -7.03
N PRO A 138 -22.59 16.27 -7.28
CA PRO A 138 -23.12 15.43 -6.22
C PRO A 138 -22.00 14.94 -5.30
N GLN A 139 -22.16 15.10 -3.99
CA GLN A 139 -21.21 14.58 -3.01
C GLN A 139 -21.08 13.04 -3.11
N HIS A 140 -19.87 12.53 -2.90
CA HIS A 140 -19.62 11.09 -2.76
C HIS A 140 -20.31 10.54 -1.49
N LYS A 141 -20.65 9.25 -1.48
CA LYS A 141 -21.13 8.59 -0.25
C LYS A 141 -19.96 8.26 0.69
N ALA A 142 -20.25 8.04 1.97
CA ALA A 142 -19.23 7.71 2.97
C ALA A 142 -18.37 6.49 2.62
N LEU A 143 -18.94 5.51 1.88
CA LEU A 143 -18.23 4.30 1.44
C LEU A 143 -17.56 4.44 0.06
N ASN A 144 -17.85 5.51 -0.69
CA ASN A 144 -17.33 5.72 -2.04
C ASN A 144 -16.16 6.73 -2.01
N ARG A 145 -15.33 6.66 -0.98
CA ARG A 145 -14.14 7.50 -0.80
C ARG A 145 -13.12 6.77 0.07
N GLY A 146 -11.86 7.17 -0.03
CA GLY A 146 -10.82 6.69 0.88
C GLY A 146 -9.44 7.17 0.46
N HIS A 147 -8.42 6.65 1.15
CA HIS A 147 -7.03 6.87 0.79
C HIS A 147 -6.25 5.57 0.79
N ARG A 148 -5.08 5.58 0.14
CA ARG A 148 -4.15 4.45 0.14
C ARG A 148 -2.70 4.93 0.01
N ASN A 149 -1.84 4.42 0.87
CA ASN A 149 -0.40 4.66 0.81
C ASN A 149 0.23 3.81 -0.30
N VAL A 150 0.96 4.45 -1.21
CA VAL A 150 1.58 3.79 -2.38
C VAL A 150 2.95 4.40 -2.63
N HIS A 151 3.93 3.55 -2.89
CA HIS A 151 5.24 3.98 -3.39
C HIS A 151 5.18 4.11 -4.93
N LEU A 152 4.78 5.27 -5.43
CA LEU A 152 4.50 5.47 -6.87
C LEU A 152 5.73 5.26 -7.75
N LEU A 153 6.89 5.75 -7.31
CA LEU A 153 8.16 5.64 -8.02
C LEU A 153 8.94 4.38 -7.62
N SER A 154 8.24 3.32 -7.21
CA SER A 154 8.89 2.05 -6.88
C SER A 154 9.36 1.40 -8.17
N ILE A 155 10.68 1.24 -8.31
CA ILE A 155 11.23 0.39 -9.36
C ILE A 155 11.05 -1.06 -8.87
N PRO A 156 10.34 -1.93 -9.60
CA PRO A 156 10.28 -3.34 -9.26
C PRO A 156 11.72 -3.83 -9.10
N GLY A 157 12.02 -4.43 -7.95
CA GLY A 157 13.31 -5.09 -7.76
C GLY A 157 13.56 -6.03 -8.94
N HIS A 158 14.79 -6.09 -9.42
CA HIS A 158 15.15 -7.10 -10.41
C HIS A 158 14.67 -8.46 -9.89
N ASP A 159 13.80 -9.12 -10.67
CA ASP A 159 13.49 -10.52 -10.40
C ASP A 159 14.84 -11.23 -10.32
N PHE A 160 15.06 -11.95 -9.21
CA PHE A 160 16.34 -12.62 -8.99
C PHE A 160 16.48 -13.70 -10.06
N ASP A 161 17.11 -13.32 -11.15
CA ASP A 161 17.37 -14.20 -12.27
C ASP A 161 18.52 -15.09 -11.84
N ASN A 162 18.20 -16.32 -11.42
CA ASN A 162 19.17 -17.31 -10.98
C ASN A 162 19.99 -17.83 -12.17
N LYS A 163 20.72 -16.92 -12.81
CA LYS A 163 21.52 -17.16 -14.01
C LYS A 163 22.60 -18.22 -13.80
N ASN A 164 22.98 -18.45 -12.54
CA ASN A 164 24.01 -19.42 -12.16
C ASN A 164 23.47 -20.83 -11.87
N ASN A 165 22.15 -21.07 -11.95
CA ASN A 165 21.52 -22.33 -11.53
C ASN A 165 21.93 -22.77 -10.10
N GLU A 166 22.16 -21.81 -9.20
CA GLU A 166 22.48 -22.12 -7.81
C GLU A 166 21.25 -22.77 -7.15
N THR A 167 21.48 -23.75 -6.27
CA THR A 167 20.37 -24.38 -5.52
C THR A 167 19.85 -23.40 -4.48
N ILE A 168 18.65 -22.87 -4.71
CA ILE A 168 17.96 -21.99 -3.75
C ILE A 168 17.10 -22.86 -2.86
N GLU A 169 17.42 -22.89 -1.57
CA GLU A 169 16.62 -23.56 -0.55
C GLU A 169 15.59 -22.60 0.06
N LYS A 170 14.41 -23.14 0.40
CA LYS A 170 13.35 -22.40 1.08
C LYS A 170 13.24 -22.85 2.52
N TRP A 171 13.18 -21.91 3.45
CA TRP A 171 12.99 -22.18 4.87
C TRP A 171 11.81 -21.36 5.41
N ASP A 172 10.70 -22.06 5.65
CA ASP A 172 9.49 -21.44 6.19
C ASP A 172 9.55 -21.38 7.72
N ILE A 173 9.40 -20.17 8.26
CA ILE A 173 9.34 -19.90 9.69
C ILE A 173 7.92 -19.48 10.04
N THR A 174 7.22 -20.33 10.80
CA THR A 174 5.85 -20.08 11.23
C THR A 174 5.69 -20.26 12.74
N SER A 175 4.82 -19.45 13.33
CA SER A 175 4.34 -19.66 14.69
C SER A 175 3.29 -20.79 14.72
N SER A 176 3.18 -21.46 15.85
CA SER A 176 2.06 -22.38 16.09
C SER A 176 0.74 -21.60 16.10
N ASN A 177 -0.39 -22.29 15.87
CA ASN A 177 -1.72 -21.66 15.90
C ASN A 177 -1.93 -20.92 17.24
N LEU A 178 -1.98 -19.59 17.18
CA LEU A 178 -2.17 -18.71 18.31
C LEU A 178 -3.55 -18.08 18.23
N LEU A 179 -4.31 -18.16 19.33
CA LEU A 179 -5.48 -17.32 19.52
C LEU A 179 -5.03 -16.00 20.15
N ILE A 180 -5.20 -14.89 19.42
CA ILE A 180 -4.89 -13.55 19.94
C ILE A 180 -5.87 -13.25 21.10
N PRO A 181 -5.38 -12.93 22.31
CA PRO A 181 -6.23 -12.60 23.44
C PRO A 181 -7.12 -11.38 23.15
N ASN A 182 -8.38 -11.44 23.57
CA ASN A 182 -9.36 -10.35 23.39
C ASN A 182 -9.38 -9.34 24.55
N ASN A 183 -8.53 -9.53 25.56
CA ASN A 183 -8.44 -8.73 26.78
C ASN A 183 -7.20 -7.82 26.80
N THR A 184 -6.48 -7.72 25.69
CA THR A 184 -5.28 -6.90 25.53
C THR A 184 -5.28 -6.20 24.19
N ASP A 185 -4.86 -4.93 24.16
CA ASP A 185 -4.79 -4.16 22.92
C ASP A 185 -3.63 -4.59 22.01
N THR A 186 -2.59 -5.22 22.56
CA THR A 186 -1.39 -5.63 21.81
C THR A 186 -0.85 -6.95 22.35
N THR A 187 -0.46 -7.84 21.43
CA THR A 187 0.15 -9.14 21.76
C THR A 187 1.49 -9.27 21.05
N TYR A 188 2.54 -9.59 21.81
CA TYR A 188 3.85 -9.95 21.28
C TYR A 188 4.07 -11.44 21.49
N TRP A 189 4.29 -12.19 20.42
CA TRP A 189 4.47 -13.64 20.49
C TRP A 189 5.86 -14.06 20.00
N CYS A 190 6.59 -14.76 20.85
CA CYS A 190 7.97 -15.16 20.61
C CYS A 190 8.07 -16.67 20.50
N LYS A 191 8.85 -17.16 19.53
CA LYS A 191 9.12 -18.58 19.34
C LYS A 191 10.57 -18.76 18.89
N ILE A 192 11.26 -19.74 19.46
CA ILE A 192 12.58 -20.16 18.99
C ILE A 192 12.40 -21.08 17.79
N VAL A 193 13.19 -20.81 16.76
CA VAL A 193 13.31 -21.67 15.59
C VAL A 193 14.77 -21.99 15.35
N ILE A 194 15.04 -23.25 15.04
CA ILE A 194 16.39 -23.73 14.74
C ILE A 194 16.55 -23.76 13.23
N ALA A 195 17.61 -23.10 12.73
CA ALA A 195 17.91 -23.10 11.32
C ALA A 195 18.31 -24.51 10.86
N PRO A 196 17.78 -25.01 9.72
CA PRO A 196 18.07 -26.37 9.25
C PRO A 196 19.45 -26.51 8.58
N PHE A 197 20.27 -25.46 8.57
CA PHE A 197 21.55 -25.42 7.85
C PHE A 197 22.73 -25.48 8.82
N THR A 198 23.76 -26.24 8.45
CA THR A 198 24.99 -26.41 9.23
C THR A 198 26.18 -25.60 8.68
N SER A 199 26.06 -25.08 7.46
CA SER A 199 27.04 -24.22 6.81
C SER A 199 26.54 -22.78 6.69
N LYS A 200 27.45 -21.86 6.40
CA LYS A 200 27.09 -20.45 6.16
C LYS A 200 26.28 -20.35 4.88
N ILE A 201 25.07 -19.79 5.00
CA ILE A 201 24.21 -19.43 3.88
C ILE A 201 24.00 -17.91 3.81
N HIS A 202 23.54 -17.42 2.66
CA HIS A 202 23.11 -16.03 2.49
C HIS A 202 21.62 -16.01 2.16
N VAL A 203 20.86 -15.20 2.91
CA VAL A 203 19.44 -14.95 2.61
C VAL A 203 19.37 -13.89 1.53
N ILE A 204 18.71 -14.22 0.41
CA ILE A 204 18.59 -13.34 -0.76
C ILE A 204 17.16 -12.86 -1.00
N ARG A 205 16.17 -13.46 -0.34
CA ARG A 205 14.75 -13.13 -0.45
C ARG A 205 14.03 -13.49 0.84
N ILE A 206 13.06 -12.66 1.22
CA ILE A 206 12.22 -12.83 2.41
C ILE A 206 10.80 -12.49 1.99
N GLU A 207 9.82 -13.28 2.44
CA GLU A 207 8.41 -13.04 2.18
C GLU A 207 7.59 -13.31 3.44
N PRO A 208 6.62 -12.45 3.77
CA PRO A 208 5.75 -12.71 4.91
C PRO A 208 4.78 -13.86 4.61
N ILE A 209 4.62 -14.76 5.57
CA ILE A 209 3.65 -15.85 5.51
C ILE A 209 2.57 -15.59 6.55
N ILE A 210 1.41 -15.10 6.10
CA ILE A 210 0.25 -14.84 6.97
C ILE A 210 -0.91 -15.72 6.52
N SER A 211 -1.36 -16.60 7.41
CA SER A 211 -2.41 -17.57 7.13
C SER A 211 -3.48 -17.62 8.24
N PRO A 212 -4.78 -17.65 7.89
CA PRO A 212 -5.32 -17.27 6.57
C PRO A 212 -4.99 -15.81 6.21
N ALA A 213 -5.09 -15.45 4.93
CA ALA A 213 -4.82 -14.09 4.46
C ALA A 213 -5.70 -13.03 5.15
N THR A 214 -6.88 -13.42 5.64
CA THR A 214 -7.76 -12.58 6.46
C THR A 214 -7.15 -12.15 7.79
N ASN A 215 -6.05 -12.77 8.22
CA ASN A 215 -5.31 -12.36 9.42
C ASN A 215 -4.35 -11.20 9.18
N ALA A 216 -4.07 -10.83 7.93
CA ALA A 216 -3.13 -9.76 7.60
C ALA A 216 -3.40 -8.43 8.34
N PRO A 217 -4.66 -7.98 8.54
CA PRO A 217 -4.93 -6.77 9.31
C PRO A 217 -4.52 -6.82 10.78
N PHE A 218 -4.33 -8.01 11.37
CA PHE A 218 -3.94 -8.18 12.77
C PHE A 218 -2.43 -8.33 12.97
N VAL A 219 -1.65 -8.44 11.88
CA VAL A 219 -0.20 -8.60 11.92
C VAL A 219 0.45 -7.31 11.44
N HIS A 220 0.98 -6.52 12.38
CA HIS A 220 1.65 -5.25 12.05
C HIS A 220 3.16 -5.40 11.85
N HIS A 221 3.81 -6.29 12.61
CA HIS A 221 5.24 -6.57 12.51
C HIS A 221 5.52 -8.07 12.62
N MET A 222 6.51 -8.56 11.86
CA MET A 222 7.12 -9.86 12.01
C MET A 222 8.63 -9.66 12.06
N VAL A 223 9.30 -10.05 13.14
CA VAL A 223 10.74 -9.81 13.29
C VAL A 223 11.43 -11.12 13.59
N LEU A 224 12.49 -11.43 12.85
CA LEU A 224 13.38 -12.53 13.16
C LEU A 224 14.61 -12.01 13.89
N TYR A 225 14.86 -12.54 15.07
CA TYR A 225 16.06 -12.28 15.84
C TYR A 225 17.04 -13.44 15.75
N ARG A 226 18.33 -13.12 15.77
CA ARG A 226 19.40 -14.07 15.98
C ARG A 226 19.71 -14.17 17.47
N CYS A 227 19.77 -15.41 17.96
CA CYS A 227 20.14 -15.73 19.33
C CYS A 227 21.66 -15.87 19.47
N LEU A 228 22.21 -15.30 20.55
CA LEU A 228 23.63 -15.35 20.91
C LEU A 228 23.79 -15.96 22.31
N HIS A 229 23.20 -17.13 22.52
CA HIS A 229 23.34 -17.86 23.78
C HIS A 229 24.79 -18.35 23.94
N PRO A 230 25.46 -18.15 25.10
CA PRO A 230 26.84 -18.60 25.32
C PRO A 230 27.04 -20.10 25.12
N ASN A 231 25.99 -20.89 25.35
CA ASN A 231 25.95 -22.32 25.06
C ASN A 231 24.76 -22.64 24.14
N SER A 232 24.97 -22.68 22.83
CA SER A 232 23.89 -22.76 21.85
C SER A 232 23.01 -24.01 21.97
N SER A 233 23.53 -25.13 22.50
CA SER A 233 22.77 -26.37 22.63
C SER A 233 21.59 -26.27 23.62
N TYR A 234 21.62 -25.30 24.53
CA TYR A 234 20.46 -25.02 25.40
C TYR A 234 19.27 -24.50 24.61
N MET A 235 19.49 -23.91 23.43
CA MET A 235 18.38 -23.44 22.59
C MET A 235 17.63 -24.61 21.93
N ASP A 236 18.28 -25.76 21.76
CA ASP A 236 17.69 -26.94 21.08
C ASP A 236 16.49 -27.50 21.84
N GLN A 237 16.44 -27.32 23.17
CA GLN A 237 15.29 -27.73 23.99
C GLN A 237 13.99 -26.99 23.62
N TYR A 238 14.10 -25.81 22.99
CA TYR A 238 12.97 -25.00 22.57
C TYR A 238 12.54 -25.26 21.12
N ALA A 239 13.19 -26.18 20.40
CA ALA A 239 12.87 -26.48 19.00
C ALA A 239 11.40 -26.91 18.81
N SER A 240 10.80 -27.56 19.81
CA SER A 240 9.39 -27.97 19.82
C SER A 240 8.46 -27.04 20.61
N HIS A 241 8.97 -25.93 21.15
CA HIS A 241 8.18 -24.99 21.94
C HIS A 241 7.21 -24.20 21.04
N ASN A 242 5.94 -24.11 21.44
CA ASN A 242 4.89 -23.43 20.64
C ASN A 242 5.02 -21.90 20.61
N GLY A 243 5.89 -21.38 21.46
CA GLY A 243 6.09 -19.95 21.69
C GLY A 243 5.45 -19.49 23.00
N ALA A 244 5.74 -18.26 23.38
CA ALA A 244 5.23 -17.61 24.58
C ALA A 244 5.00 -16.13 24.31
N ASN A 245 4.24 -15.48 25.19
CA ASN A 245 4.13 -14.04 25.17
C ASN A 245 5.49 -13.40 25.52
N CYS A 246 6.02 -12.57 24.62
CA CYS A 246 7.35 -11.98 24.77
C CYS A 246 7.47 -11.02 25.96
N VAL A 247 6.35 -10.44 26.41
CA VAL A 247 6.34 -9.43 27.49
C VAL A 247 5.88 -10.02 28.82
N ASP A 248 5.50 -11.30 28.85
CA ASP A 248 5.23 -12.01 30.09
C ASP A 248 6.54 -12.54 30.68
N PHE A 249 7.31 -11.67 31.33
CA PHE A 249 8.60 -12.02 31.93
C PHE A 249 8.50 -13.10 33.02
N ALA A 250 7.31 -13.36 33.57
CA ALA A 250 7.12 -14.40 34.57
C ALA A 250 7.07 -15.81 33.92
N ASN A 251 6.50 -15.92 32.72
CA ASN A 251 6.29 -17.20 32.04
C ASN A 251 7.12 -17.39 30.76
N MET A 252 7.79 -16.35 30.25
CA MET A 252 8.68 -16.47 29.10
C MET A 252 9.94 -17.25 29.50
N PRO A 253 10.36 -18.26 28.72
CA PRO A 253 11.60 -18.98 29.00
C PRO A 253 12.79 -18.02 29.05
N TYR A 254 13.58 -18.11 30.12
CA TYR A 254 14.68 -17.17 30.39
C TYR A 254 15.66 -17.07 29.21
N ASP A 255 15.96 -18.17 28.54
CA ASP A 255 16.96 -18.20 27.46
C ASP A 255 16.58 -17.36 26.23
N PHE A 256 15.29 -16.99 26.07
CA PHE A 256 14.84 -16.13 24.96
C PHE A 256 15.47 -14.74 25.01
N ILE A 257 15.90 -14.27 26.20
CA ILE A 257 16.57 -12.97 26.34
C ILE A 257 17.87 -12.87 25.54
N HIS A 258 18.46 -14.02 25.13
CA HIS A 258 19.67 -14.05 24.32
C HIS A 258 19.42 -13.77 22.83
N CYS A 259 18.17 -13.56 22.41
CA CYS A 259 17.75 -13.29 21.04
C CYS A 259 17.44 -11.80 20.85
N GLN A 260 18.48 -10.97 20.73
CA GLN A 260 18.34 -9.50 20.65
C GLN A 260 18.87 -8.89 19.35
N SER A 261 19.62 -9.65 18.56
CA SER A 261 20.15 -9.15 17.29
C SER A 261 19.08 -9.27 16.21
N VAL A 262 18.52 -8.15 15.78
CA VAL A 262 17.60 -8.14 14.62
C VAL A 262 18.32 -8.72 13.42
N TYR A 263 17.74 -9.76 12.84
CA TYR A 263 18.24 -10.39 11.63
C TYR A 263 17.40 -9.93 10.43
N MET A 264 16.07 -9.89 10.57
CA MET A 264 15.11 -9.49 9.53
C MET A 264 13.87 -8.83 10.17
N VAL A 265 13.24 -7.88 9.48
CA VAL A 265 11.97 -7.19 9.83
C VAL A 265 11.05 -7.22 8.60
#